data_AF-V7GCJ1-F1
#
_entry.id   AF-V7GCJ1-F1
#
_cell.length_a   1.000
_cell.length_b   1.000
_cell.length_c   1.000
_cell.angle_alpha   90.00
_cell.angle_beta   90.00
_cell.angle_gamma   90.00
#
_symmetry.space_group_name_H-M   'P 1'
#
loop_
_entity.id
_entity.type
_entity.pdbx_description
1 polymer ?
#
loop_
_entity_poly.entity_id
_entity_poly.type
_entity_poly.pdbx_seq_one_letter_code
_entity_poly.pdbx_strand_id
1 'polypeptide(L)' 'MDQPSKMENLQFAQGILRELRQKAEGDGEKLLTYLIDMAYLEASDRIRAHWVGNHEPENRRAKG' A
#
# COMPACT_ATOMS: atom_id res chain seq x y z
N MET A 1 12.75 20.29 4.92
CA MET A 1 11.48 19.58 4.70
C MET A 1 11.72 18.15 5.13
N ASP A 2 10.99 17.65 6.11
CA ASP A 2 11.06 16.24 6.45
C ASP A 2 10.56 15.42 5.26
N GLN A 3 11.38 14.47 4.82
CA GLN A 3 11.05 13.63 3.68
C GLN A 3 9.92 12.68 4.12
N PRO A 4 8.82 12.57 3.37
CA PRO A 4 7.72 11.71 3.75
C PRO A 4 8.24 10.29 3.94
N SER A 5 7.82 9.69 5.05
CA SER A 5 8.18 8.33 5.41
C SER A 5 7.77 7.37 4.30
N LYS A 6 8.48 6.25 4.21
CA LYS A 6 8.15 5.17 3.26
C LYS A 6 6.68 4.74 3.37
N MET A 7 6.10 4.80 4.57
CA MET A 7 4.69 4.47 4.83
C MET A 7 3.72 5.52 4.27
N GLU A 8 4.00 6.81 4.49
CA GLU A 8 3.20 7.91 3.93
C GLU A 8 3.19 7.87 2.40
N ASN A 9 4.34 7.57 1.79
CA ASN A 9 4.43 7.40 0.33
C ASN A 9 3.57 6.22 -0.17
N LEU A 10 3.51 5.11 0.57
CA LEU A 10 2.69 3.95 0.20
C LEU A 10 1.18 4.25 0.35
N GLN A 11 0.78 4.93 1.43
CA GLN A 11 -0.61 5.35 1.64
C GLN A 11 -1.06 6.35 0.57
N PHE A 12 -0.20 7.31 0.25
CA PHE A 12 -0.44 8.27 -0.82
C PHE A 12 -0.58 7.56 -2.18
N ALA A 13 0.34 6.65 -2.52
CA ALA A 13 0.27 5.87 -3.75
C ALA A 13 -1.02 5.03 -3.84
N GLN A 14 -1.44 4.38 -2.74
CA GLN A 14 -2.69 3.64 -2.67
C GLN A 14 -3.91 4.54 -2.98
N GLY A 15 -3.92 5.77 -2.47
CA GLY A 15 -4.96 6.76 -2.77
C GLY A 15 -5.01 7.12 -4.26
N ILE A 16 -3.86 7.44 -4.85
CA ILE A 16 -3.76 7.79 -6.28
C ILE A 16 -4.17 6.62 -7.19
N LEU A 17 -3.77 5.39 -6.84
CA LEU A 17 -4.17 4.19 -7.58
C LEU A 17 -5.69 4.00 -7.58
N ARG A 18 -6.37 4.30 -6.46
CA ARG A 18 -7.85 4.26 -6.39
C ARG A 18 -8.49 5.26 -7.35
N GLU A 19 -7.96 6.47 -7.44
CA GLU A 19 -8.47 7.50 -8.36
C GLU A 19 -8.23 7.13 -9.83
N LEU A 20 -7.04 6.63 -10.16
CA LEU A 20 -6.71 6.20 -11.51
C LEU A 20 -7.59 5.03 -11.95
N ARG A 21 -7.87 4.09 -11.05
CA ARG A 21 -8.77 2.96 -11.31
C ARG A 21 -10.15 3.45 -11.75
N GLN A 22 -10.73 4.40 -11.01
CA GLN A 22 -12.06 4.94 -11.32
C GLN A 22 -12.11 5.62 -12.69
N LYS A 23 -11.04 6.34 -13.07
CA LYS A 23 -10.92 6.96 -14.40
C LYS A 23 -10.82 5.91 -15.51
N ALA A 24 -9.86 4.99 -15.39
CA ALA A 24 -9.64 3.94 -16.39
C ALA A 24 -10.86 3.01 -16.56
N GLU A 25 -11.55 2.69 -15.46
CA GLU A 25 -12.80 1.92 -15.48
C GLU A 25 -13.92 2.69 -16.19
N GLY A 26 -14.05 4.00 -15.94
CA GLY A 26 -15.01 4.88 -16.62
C GLY A 26 -14.78 5.01 -18.12
N ASP A 27 -13.51 4.99 -18.55
CA ASP A 27 -13.10 5.03 -19.95
C ASP A 27 -13.18 3.65 -20.64
N GLY A 28 -13.50 2.59 -19.90
CA GLY A 28 -13.63 1.23 -20.41
C GLY A 28 -12.29 0.53 -20.72
N GLU A 29 -11.17 1.05 -20.20
CA GLU A 29 -9.82 0.54 -20.45
C GLU A 29 -9.48 -0.69 -19.60
N LYS A 30 -10.10 -1.83 -19.90
CA LYS A 30 -10.04 -3.07 -19.08
C LYS A 30 -8.63 -3.50 -18.68
N LEU A 31 -7.67 -3.49 -19.61
CA LEU A 31 -6.29 -3.88 -19.32
C LEU A 31 -5.62 -2.88 -18.37
N LEU A 32 -5.84 -1.58 -18.58
CA LEU A 32 -5.27 -0.56 -17.70
C LEU A 32 -5.89 -0.64 -16.30
N THR A 33 -7.21 -0.79 -16.19
CA THR A 33 -7.91 -1.01 -14.92
C THR A 33 -7.32 -2.20 -14.17
N TYR A 34 -7.10 -3.32 -14.86
CA TYR A 34 -6.50 -4.52 -14.26
C TYR A 34 -5.08 -4.26 -13.73
N LEU A 35 -4.23 -3.56 -14.49
CA LEU A 35 -2.88 -3.22 -14.04
C LEU A 35 -2.90 -2.29 -12.82
N ILE A 36 -3.84 -1.35 -12.77
CA ILE A 36 -4.02 -0.47 -11.62
C ILE A 36 -4.49 -1.26 -10.39
N ASP A 37 -5.43 -2.20 -10.57
CA ASP A 37 -5.88 -3.08 -9.50
C ASP A 37 -4.72 -3.91 -8.92
N MET A 38 -3.86 -4.47 -9.77
CA MET A 38 -2.67 -5.20 -9.32
C MET A 38 -1.72 -4.32 -8.50
N ALA A 39 -1.44 -3.11 -8.98
CA ALA A 39 -0.58 -2.17 -8.25
C ALA A 39 -1.20 -1.74 -6.91
N TYR A 40 -2.53 -1.57 -6.87
CA TYR A 40 -3.26 -1.24 -5.64
C TYR A 40 -3.16 -2.36 -4.61
N LEU A 41 -3.29 -3.61 -5.02
CA LEU A 41 -3.15 -4.78 -4.15
C LEU A 41 -1.73 -4.87 -3.58
N GLU A 42 -0.70 -4.70 -4.42
CA GLU A 42 0.70 -4.69 -3.99
C GLU A 42 0.99 -3.57 -2.96
N ALA A 43 0.48 -2.36 -3.19
CA ALA A 43 0.61 -1.26 -2.22
C ALA A 43 -0.07 -1.60 -0.89
N SER A 44 -1.27 -2.20 -0.96
CA SER A 44 -2.04 -2.64 0.21
C SER A 44 -1.29 -3.72 1.01
N ASP A 45 -0.67 -4.68 0.32
CA ASP A 45 0.14 -5.73 0.95
C ASP A 45 1.37 -5.17 1.65
N ARG A 46 2.07 -4.21 1.03
CA ARG A 46 3.22 -3.54 1.66
C ARG A 46 2.84 -2.75 2.90
N ILE A 47 1.71 -2.04 2.86
CA ILE A 47 1.18 -1.33 4.03
C ILE A 47 0.88 -2.33 5.15
N ARG A 48 0.16 -3.42 4.85
CA ARG A 48 -0.14 -4.48 5.83
C ARG A 48 1.13 -5.11 6.42
N ALA A 49 2.10 -5.45 5.58
CA ALA A 49 3.36 -6.05 6.03
C ALA A 49 4.14 -5.10 6.97
N HIS A 50 4.10 -3.80 6.72
CA HIS A 50 4.69 -2.80 7.62
C HIS A 50 4.00 -2.75 8.99
N TRP A 51 2.67 -2.90 9.03
CA TRP A 51 1.93 -2.98 10.31
C TRP A 51 2.21 -4.26 11.09
N VAL A 52 2.27 -5.41 10.39
CA VAL A 52 2.54 -6.72 11.01
C VAL A 52 3.98 -6.84 11.48
N GLY A 53 4.95 -6.33 10.70
CA GLY A 53 6.37 -6.33 11.07
C GLY A 53 6.69 -5.48 12.30
N ASN A 54 5.92 -4.39 12.53
CA ASN A 54 6.03 -3.59 13.76
C ASN A 54 5.31 -4.22 14.97
N HIS A 55 4.58 -5.34 14.79
CA HIS A 55 3.86 -6.07 15.84
C HIS A 55 4.53 -7.40 16.23
N GLU A 56 5.77 -7.69 15.82
CA GLU A 56 6.53 -8.73 16.52
C GLU A 56 6.71 -8.29 17.99
N PRO A 57 6.16 -9.03 18.96
CA PRO A 57 6.08 -8.54 20.31
C PRO A 57 7.46 -8.63 20.95
N GLU A 58 7.82 -7.55 21.61
CA GLU A 58 8.79 -7.42 22.69
C GLU A 58 8.46 -8.39 23.85
N ASN A 59 8.44 -9.70 23.58
CA ASN A 59 8.09 -10.75 24.55
C ASN A 59 9.11 -11.89 24.57
N ARG A 60 10.24 -11.73 23.86
CA ARG A 60 11.38 -12.66 23.87
C ARG A 60 12.63 -12.12 24.56
N ARG A 61 12.55 -10.98 25.27
CA ARG A 61 13.70 -10.40 26.01
C ARG A 61 13.65 -10.54 27.53
N ALA A 62 12.58 -11.06 28.11
CA ALA A 62 12.45 -11.19 29.56
C ALA A 62 12.49 -12.65 30.05
N LYS A 63 13.39 -13.49 29.53
CA LYS A 63 13.83 -14.75 30.16
C LYS A 63 15.25 -15.08 29.70
N GLY A 64 16.22 -14.47 30.37
CA GLY A 64 17.64 -14.79 30.33
C GLY A 64 18.21 -14.57 31.72
#